data_AF-K0V8A0-F1
#
_entry.id   AF-K0V8A0-F1
#
_cell.length_a   1.000
_cell.length_b   1.000
_cell.length_c   1.000
_cell.angle_alpha   90.00
_cell.angle_beta   90.00
_cell.angle_gamma   90.00
#
_symmetry.space_group_name_H-M   'P 1'
#
loop_
_entity.id
_entity.type
_entity.pdbx_description
1 polymer ?
#
loop_
_entity_poly.entity_id
_entity_poly.type
_entity_poly.pdbx_seq_one_letter_code
_entity_poly.pdbx_strand_id
1 'polypeptide(L)'
;MDPGALRAGATSSEMIAAELGNAPASPDAGHYPSSTGVIAMDGAVVTARASQASRVSAQAGDLSAAAQRYSAVDEQNAGGLAELM
;
A
#
# COMPACT_ATOMS: atom_id res chain seq x y z
N MET A 1 8.62 -16.15 11.73
CA MET A 1 7.71 -15.23 11.01
C MET A 1 7.01 -16.02 9.93
N ASP A 2 5.76 -15.73 9.58
CA ASP A 2 5.03 -16.45 8.51
C ASP A 2 5.10 -15.67 7.18
N PRO A 3 5.83 -16.17 6.16
CA PRO A 3 5.89 -15.56 4.83
C PRO A 3 4.54 -15.53 4.10
N GLY A 4 3.61 -16.42 4.44
CA GLY A 4 2.26 -16.45 3.90
C GLY A 4 1.44 -15.25 4.37
N ALA A 5 1.40 -15.02 5.69
CA ALA A 5 0.76 -13.85 6.27
C ALA A 5 1.35 -12.51 5.76
N LEU A 6 2.67 -12.44 5.56
CA LEU A 6 3.30 -11.24 4.99
C LEU A 6 2.86 -10.96 3.55
N ARG A 7 2.76 -12.00 2.71
CA ARG A 7 2.23 -11.88 1.34
C ARG A 7 0.75 -11.48 1.34
N ALA A 8 -0.06 -12.06 2.22
CA ALA A 8 -1.46 -11.68 2.36
C ALA A 8 -1.60 -10.21 2.80
N GLY A 9 -0.75 -9.76 3.73
CA GLY A 9 -0.67 -8.36 4.15
C GLY A 9 -0.29 -7.44 2.99
N ALA A 10 0.71 -7.80 2.19
CA ALA A 10 1.10 -7.04 1.01
C ALA A 10 -0.06 -6.89 0.00
N THR A 11 -0.74 -7.98 -0.34
CA THR A 11 -1.90 -7.94 -1.24
C THR A 11 -3.02 -7.06 -0.70
N SER A 12 -3.30 -7.15 0.60
CA SER A 12 -4.32 -6.30 1.26
C SER A 12 -3.93 -4.83 1.20
N SER A 13 -2.66 -4.51 1.46
CA SER A 13 -2.14 -3.14 1.35
C SER A 13 -2.24 -2.60 -0.07
N GLU A 14 -1.92 -3.37 -1.11
CA GLU A 14 -2.09 -2.94 -2.51
C GLU A 14 -3.56 -2.64 -2.85
N MET A 15 -4.50 -3.45 -2.36
CA MET A 15 -5.92 -3.19 -2.53
C MET A 15 -6.35 -1.87 -1.88
N ILE A 16 -5.89 -1.62 -0.65
CA ILE A 16 -6.15 -0.35 0.07
C ILE A 16 -5.50 0.83 -0.68
N ALA A 17 -4.29 0.67 -1.21
CA ALA A 17 -3.61 1.70 -1.99
C ALA A 17 -4.42 2.04 -3.27
N ALA A 18 -4.94 1.03 -3.96
CA ALA A 18 -5.80 1.21 -5.12
C ALA A 18 -7.11 1.95 -4.76
N GLU A 19 -7.75 1.60 -3.65
CA GLU A 19 -8.96 2.29 -3.17
C GLU A 19 -8.70 3.76 -2.78
N LEU A 20 -7.53 4.05 -2.21
CA LEU A 20 -7.12 5.42 -1.91
C LEU A 20 -6.86 6.24 -3.17
N GLY A 21 -6.23 5.62 -4.18
CA GLY A 21 -5.92 6.23 -5.47
C GLY A 21 -7.15 6.54 -6.33
N ASN A 22 -8.27 5.84 -6.11
CA ASN A 22 -9.55 6.16 -6.72
C ASN A 22 -10.15 7.42 -6.06
N ALA A 23 -9.80 8.59 -6.59
CA ALA A 23 -10.41 9.84 -6.17
C ALA A 23 -11.89 9.90 -6.59
N PRO A 24 -12.82 10.29 -5.70
CA PRO A 24 -14.19 10.58 -6.11
C PRO A 24 -14.22 11.76 -7.07
N ALA A 25 -15.22 11.81 -7.95
CA ALA A 25 -15.41 12.94 -8.85
C ALA A 25 -15.66 14.22 -8.05
N SER A 26 -14.94 15.29 -8.37
CA SER A 26 -15.15 16.60 -7.74
C SER A 26 -16.58 17.08 -8.00
N PRO A 27 -17.32 17.52 -6.97
CA PRO A 27 -18.64 18.08 -7.15
C PRO A 27 -18.56 19.42 -7.91
N ASP A 28 -19.56 19.71 -8.74
CA ASP A 28 -19.70 21.01 -9.38
C ASP A 28 -19.93 22.09 -8.32
N ALA A 29 -18.91 22.91 -8.08
CA ALA A 29 -18.90 23.94 -7.06
C ALA A 29 -19.53 25.26 -7.54
N GLY A 30 -20.12 25.33 -8.74
CA GLY A 30 -20.80 26.54 -9.24
C GLY A 30 -19.96 27.83 -9.16
N HIS A 31 -20.62 29.00 -9.17
CA HIS A 31 -19.97 30.33 -9.21
C HIS A 31 -20.19 31.17 -7.94
N TYR A 32 -20.33 30.55 -6.77
CA TYR A 32 -20.47 31.28 -5.51
C TYR A 32 -19.11 31.67 -4.90
N PRO A 33 -19.00 32.76 -4.10
CA PRO A 33 -17.73 33.22 -3.53
C PRO A 33 -16.97 32.17 -2.69
N SER A 34 -17.66 31.19 -2.12
CA SER A 34 -17.07 30.08 -1.35
C SER A 34 -16.49 28.95 -2.21
N SER A 35 -16.78 28.91 -3.52
CA SER A 35 -16.38 27.82 -4.44
C SER A 35 -14.86 27.66 -4.51
N THR A 36 -14.10 28.75 -4.53
CA THR A 36 -12.63 28.72 -4.56
C THR A 36 -12.04 27.95 -3.36
N GLY A 37 -12.60 28.15 -2.17
CA GLY A 37 -12.15 27.44 -0.96
C GLY A 37 -12.48 25.95 -1.02
N VAL A 38 -13.68 25.60 -1.51
CA VAL A 38 -14.11 24.20 -1.70
C VAL A 38 -13.21 23.48 -2.69
N ILE A 39 -12.91 24.10 -3.84
CA ILE A 39 -12.01 23.56 -4.86
C ILE A 39 -10.60 23.35 -4.30
N ALA A 40 -10.09 24.30 -3.51
CA ALA A 40 -8.78 24.17 -2.88
C ALA A 40 -8.73 23.01 -1.88
N MET A 41 -9.77 22.84 -1.05
CA MET A 41 -9.87 21.72 -0.12
C MET A 41 -10.00 20.37 -0.85
N ASP A 42 -10.78 20.31 -1.93
CA ASP A 42 -10.93 19.11 -2.75
C ASP A 42 -9.58 18.69 -3.37
N GLY A 43 -8.85 19.65 -3.95
CA GLY A 43 -7.49 19.41 -4.46
C GLY A 43 -6.50 18.94 -3.38
N ALA A 44 -6.61 19.49 -2.16
CA ALA A 44 -5.80 19.06 -1.02
C ALA A 44 -6.13 17.61 -0.61
N VAL A 45 -7.41 17.23 -0.62
CA VAL A 45 -7.86 15.86 -0.31
C VAL A 45 -7.36 14.87 -1.37
N VAL A 46 -7.46 15.21 -2.66
CA VAL A 46 -6.93 14.38 -3.76
C VAL A 46 -5.43 14.17 -3.60
N THR A 47 -4.69 15.24 -3.32
CA THR A 47 -3.23 15.18 -3.11
C THR A 47 -2.87 14.30 -1.90
N ALA A 48 -3.60 14.45 -0.80
CA ALA A 48 -3.38 13.66 0.41
C ALA A 48 -3.67 12.17 0.18
N ARG A 49 -4.76 11.85 -0.54
CA ARG A 49 -5.12 10.48 -0.91
C ARG A 49 -4.07 9.83 -1.80
N ALA A 50 -3.61 10.53 -2.84
CA ALA A 50 -2.53 10.03 -3.70
C ALA A 50 -1.25 9.75 -2.90
N SER A 51 -0.87 10.67 -2.01
CA SER A 51 0.30 10.51 -1.14
C SER A 51 0.15 9.31 -0.20
N GLN A 52 -1.05 9.09 0.36
CA GLN A 52 -1.33 7.93 1.20
C GLN A 52 -1.29 6.62 0.40
N ALA A 53 -1.88 6.58 -0.78
CA ALA A 53 -1.84 5.42 -1.67
C ALA A 53 -0.39 4.99 -1.97
N SER A 54 0.50 5.93 -2.32
CA SER A 54 1.91 5.63 -2.55
C SER A 54 2.62 5.06 -1.32
N ARG A 55 2.34 5.59 -0.13
CA ARG A 55 2.93 5.08 1.12
C ARG A 55 2.47 3.67 1.45
N VAL A 56 1.18 3.37 1.23
CA VAL A 56 0.62 2.03 1.49
C VAL A 56 1.15 1.01 0.48
N SER A 57 1.29 1.37 -0.80
CA SER A 57 1.92 0.49 -1.80
C SER A 57 3.40 0.24 -1.49
N ALA A 58 4.15 1.28 -1.06
CA ALA A 58 5.53 1.08 -0.60
C ALA A 58 5.62 0.07 0.56
N GLN A 59 4.72 0.17 1.54
CA GLN A 59 4.62 -0.79 2.64
C GLN A 59 4.31 -2.21 2.14
N ALA A 60 3.46 -2.36 1.13
CA ALA A 60 3.20 -3.67 0.51
C ALA A 60 4.46 -4.27 -0.13
N GLY A 61 5.27 -3.44 -0.78
CA GLY A 61 6.58 -3.80 -1.30
C GLY A 61 7.52 -4.30 -0.20
N ASP A 62 7.59 -3.59 0.94
CA ASP A 62 8.41 -3.99 2.09
C ASP A 62 7.97 -5.34 2.68
N LEU A 63 6.65 -5.56 2.82
CA LEU A 63 6.09 -6.83 3.29
C LEU A 63 6.42 -7.99 2.35
N SER A 64 6.33 -7.76 1.04
CA SER A 64 6.66 -8.76 0.02
C SER A 64 8.15 -9.11 0.05
N ALA A 65 9.02 -8.10 0.15
CA ALA A 65 10.46 -8.29 0.26
C ALA A 65 10.83 -9.04 1.56
N ALA A 66 10.18 -8.71 2.68
CA ALA A 66 10.37 -9.43 3.93
C ALA A 66 9.93 -10.90 3.81
N ALA A 67 8.79 -11.18 3.19
CA ALA A 67 8.31 -12.54 2.96
C ALA A 67 9.33 -13.36 2.17
N GLN A 68 9.88 -12.81 1.08
CA GLN A 68 10.90 -13.47 0.26
C GLN A 68 12.17 -13.79 1.08
N ARG A 69 12.66 -12.83 1.87
CA ARG A 69 13.84 -13.05 2.73
C ARG A 69 13.61 -14.15 3.75
N TYR A 70 12.45 -14.18 4.40
CA TYR A 70 12.13 -15.22 5.37
C TYR A 70 12.02 -16.60 4.70
N SER A 71 11.35 -16.71 3.56
CA SER A 71 11.31 -17.97 2.81
C SER A 71 12.71 -18.47 2.42
N ALA A 72 13.58 -17.59 1.93
CA ALA A 72 14.95 -17.97 1.56
C ALA A 72 15.78 -18.43 2.76
N VAL A 73 15.63 -17.80 3.92
CA VAL A 73 16.30 -18.21 5.16
C VAL A 73 15.77 -19.56 5.65
N ASP A 74 14.46 -19.79 5.61
CA ASP A 74 13.86 -21.06 6.01
C ASP A 74 14.35 -22.22 5.13
N GLU A 75 14.42 -22.01 3.81
CA GLU A 75 14.95 -23.00 2.85
C GLU A 75 16.44 -23.31 3.10
N GLN A 76 17.27 -22.30 3.35
CA GLN A 76 18.69 -22.48 3.66
C GLN A 76 18.89 -23.29 4.94
N ASN A 77 18.13 -22.99 6.00
CA ASN A 77 18.22 -23.74 7.24
C ASN A 77 17.73 -25.19 7.08
N ALA A 78 16.65 -25.41 6.33
CA ALA A 78 16.17 -26.76 6.04
C ALA A 78 17.19 -27.58 5.24
N GLY A 79 17.83 -26.98 4.23
CA GLY A 79 18.90 -27.62 3.45
C GLY A 79 20.13 -27.96 4.30
N GLY A 80 20.59 -27.03 5.13
CA GLY A 80 21.73 -27.28 6.03
C GLY A 80 21.46 -28.37 7.08
N LEU A 81 20.22 -28.51 7.55
CA LEU A 81 19.83 -29.62 8.43
C LEU A 81 19.82 -30.97 7.70
N ALA A 82 19.40 -30.99 6.43
CA ALA A 82 19.42 -32.20 5.62
C ALA A 82 20.85 -32.68 5.30
N GLU A 83 21.82 -31.76 5.17
CA GLU A 83 23.24 -32.10 4.97
C GLU A 83 23.93 -32.61 6.24
N LEU A 84 23.33 -32.38 7.42
CA LEU A 84 23.87 -32.80 8.71
C LEU A 84 23.40 -34.21 9.14
N MET A 85 22.47 -34.82 8.40
CA MET A 85 21.91 -36.17 8.66
C MET A 85 22.41 -37.19 7.65
#